data_AF-A0A8T2Y8U5-F1
#
_entry.id   AF-A0A8T2Y8U5-F1
#
_cell.length_a   1.000
_cell.length_b   1.000
_cell.length_c   1.000
_cell.angle_alpha   90.00
_cell.angle_beta   90.00
_cell.angle_gamma   90.00
#
_symmetry.space_group_name_H-M   'P 1'
#
loop_
_entity.id
_entity.type
_entity.pdbx_description
1 polymer ?
#
loop_
_entity_poly.entity_id
_entity_poly.type
_entity_poly.pdbx_seq_one_letter_code
_entity_poly.pdbx_strand_id
1 'polypeptide(L)'
;MDDLISSLPDEILFRIFSSLPFESAAQTIFLSNRWRLLWETALVQHGTEEDVANAMSGFLANFNEKDPSKNTRKFRFHFCNGSVLLVIIARNGSLRLHFSTGKQEFPQQFGLQLEFNHQNLASQPSPSSFYVKSLHLMSVTYLTNEVVSSIMTNFQILETLKITCCNCLQSLSIGSDTKLLSLTIFDCPQLKSLHIRSYKLRTFRYRGPLPWFRPEYHFNLADALLDSRQGPGYSSFSGRDFDSVLLTIKNVKVLTLCKWTFEALIWPSLSTLLADFQFYNLKELWWIDNSIGRYDSEALISFLKLCPSLQQLFVTIDPKSYFMKSSSKYSIRAGRNTQLHHLKLVKLDGFENQADEVLLAERIGKVVTTEPLILTSSDLICLRKFVEVSSNQSKQNSTDKLEEVAPQSCEGKCSYKFVEVQDTKELHPKHVHMGL
;
A
#
# COMPACT_ATOMS: atom_id res chain seq x y z
N MET A 1 -24.03 36.87 1.38
CA MET A 1 -23.62 35.84 2.35
C MET A 1 -22.20 36.21 2.70
N ASP A 2 -21.98 36.75 3.89
CA ASP A 2 -20.69 37.35 4.24
C ASP A 2 -19.67 36.25 4.54
N ASP A 3 -18.47 36.39 3.98
CA ASP A 3 -17.36 35.46 4.24
C ASP A 3 -16.77 35.73 5.62
N LEU A 4 -17.40 35.11 6.62
CA LEU A 4 -16.98 35.19 8.02
C LEU A 4 -15.58 34.63 8.24
N ILE A 5 -15.10 33.69 7.42
CA ILE A 5 -13.79 33.08 7.57
C ILE A 5 -12.70 34.07 7.16
N SER A 6 -12.89 34.80 6.05
CA SER A 6 -11.95 35.83 5.62
C SER A 6 -11.81 37.00 6.60
N SER A 7 -12.80 37.20 7.49
CA SER A 7 -12.75 38.24 8.54
C SER A 7 -11.91 37.85 9.76
N LEU A 8 -11.54 36.58 9.91
CA LEU A 8 -10.77 36.09 11.06
C LEU A 8 -9.32 36.62 11.03
N PRO A 9 -8.68 36.88 12.18
CA PRO A 9 -7.25 37.17 12.28
C PRO A 9 -6.35 36.01 11.83
N ASP A 10 -5.13 36.32 11.41
CA ASP A 10 -4.15 35.34 10.91
C ASP A 10 -3.87 34.24 11.94
N GLU A 11 -3.86 34.56 13.22
CA GLU A 11 -3.64 33.61 14.31
C GLU A 11 -4.75 32.56 14.37
N ILE A 12 -5.99 32.95 14.05
CA ILE A 12 -7.14 32.02 14.01
C ILE A 12 -7.06 31.19 12.74
N LEU A 13 -6.77 31.78 11.58
CA LEU A 13 -6.56 31.04 10.33
C LEU A 13 -5.44 29.99 10.48
N PHE A 14 -4.36 30.36 11.15
CA PHE A 14 -3.25 29.48 11.47
C PHE A 14 -3.68 28.29 12.32
N ARG A 15 -4.49 28.54 13.36
CA ARG A 15 -5.06 27.48 14.20
C ARG A 15 -6.00 26.57 13.43
N ILE A 16 -6.77 27.11 12.49
CA ILE A 16 -7.68 26.33 11.64
C ILE A 16 -6.90 25.33 10.79
N PHE A 17 -5.99 25.77 9.91
CA PHE A 17 -5.28 24.80 9.06
C PHE A 17 -4.34 23.90 9.87
N SER A 18 -3.76 24.40 10.98
CA SER A 18 -2.97 23.58 11.92
C SER A 18 -3.76 22.42 12.51
N SER A 19 -5.08 22.54 12.55
CA SER A 19 -5.97 21.51 13.06
C SER A 19 -6.36 20.46 12.02
N LEU A 20 -6.13 20.75 10.73
CA LEU A 20 -6.50 19.88 9.62
C LEU A 20 -5.45 18.77 9.38
N PRO A 21 -5.86 17.61 8.81
CA PRO A 21 -4.93 16.69 8.18
C PRO A 21 -4.11 17.42 7.11
N PHE A 22 -2.86 17.00 6.88
CA PHE A 22 -1.99 17.76 5.99
C PHE A 22 -2.55 17.98 4.60
N GLU A 23 -3.10 16.96 3.96
CA GLU A 23 -3.61 17.10 2.58
C GLU A 23 -4.69 18.20 2.52
N SER A 24 -5.58 18.21 3.51
CA SER A 24 -6.59 19.26 3.65
C SER A 24 -5.97 20.62 3.98
N ALA A 25 -4.94 20.67 4.84
CA ALA A 25 -4.23 21.88 5.18
C ALA A 25 -3.49 22.48 3.95
N ALA A 26 -2.88 21.63 3.13
CA ALA A 26 -2.21 22.02 1.89
C ALA A 26 -3.20 22.57 0.86
N GLN A 27 -4.42 22.03 0.80
CA GLN A 27 -5.48 22.55 -0.08
C GLN A 27 -5.96 23.96 0.31
N THR A 28 -5.74 24.40 1.56
CA THR A 28 -6.16 25.74 1.99
C THR A 28 -5.48 26.87 1.20
N ILE A 29 -4.33 26.61 0.57
CA ILE A 29 -3.63 27.58 -0.30
C ILE A 29 -4.46 28.02 -1.50
N PHE A 30 -5.48 27.24 -1.88
CA PHE A 30 -6.39 27.54 -2.98
C PHE A 30 -7.58 28.39 -2.56
N LEU A 31 -7.79 28.61 -1.25
CA LEU A 31 -8.91 29.41 -0.73
C LEU A 31 -8.70 30.90 -1.00
N SER A 32 -7.49 31.42 -0.79
CA SER A 32 -7.07 32.77 -1.21
C SER A 32 -5.56 32.97 -1.09
N ASN A 33 -5.06 34.09 -1.61
CA ASN A 33 -3.64 34.48 -1.48
C ASN A 33 -3.20 34.59 -0.01
N ARG A 34 -4.10 35.02 0.89
CA ARG A 34 -3.80 35.14 2.33
C ARG A 34 -3.51 33.78 2.97
N TRP A 35 -4.32 32.76 2.68
CA TRP A 35 -4.08 31.39 3.16
C TRP A 35 -2.81 30.79 2.57
N ARG A 36 -2.51 31.08 1.30
CA ARG A 36 -1.25 30.68 0.67
C ARG A 36 -0.05 31.26 1.40
N LEU A 37 -0.02 32.56 1.67
CA LEU A 37 1.07 33.23 2.36
C LEU A 37 1.27 32.67 3.78
N LEU A 38 0.17 32.48 4.53
CA LEU A 38 0.23 31.88 5.86
C LEU A 38 0.78 30.46 5.84
N TRP A 39 0.38 29.65 4.85
CA TRP A 39 0.91 28.31 4.68
C TRP A 39 2.38 28.29 4.26
N GLU A 40 2.81 29.22 3.40
CA GLU A 40 4.17 29.26 2.85
C GLU A 40 5.22 29.84 3.80
N THR A 41 4.77 30.48 4.89
CA THR A 41 5.63 31.03 5.94
C THR A 41 6.53 29.94 6.53
N ALA A 42 7.84 30.07 6.34
CA ALA A 42 8.85 29.11 6.77
C ALA A 42 10.03 29.82 7.44
N LEU A 43 10.60 29.19 8.46
CA LEU A 43 11.90 29.58 9.01
C LEU A 43 12.96 29.15 8.00
N VAL A 44 13.77 30.08 7.52
CA VAL A 44 14.83 29.80 6.55
C VAL A 44 16.19 29.96 7.24
N GLN A 45 17.04 28.96 7.08
CA GLN A 45 18.42 28.97 7.57
C GLN A 45 19.36 28.42 6.50
N HIS A 46 20.64 28.77 6.62
CA HIS A 46 21.71 28.36 5.71
C HIS A 46 22.88 27.83 6.52
N GLY A 47 23.59 26.83 6.00
CA GLY A 47 24.79 26.30 6.62
C GLY A 47 25.39 25.14 5.84
N THR A 48 26.25 24.39 6.49
CA THR A 48 26.87 23.18 5.92
C THR A 48 25.98 21.96 6.11
N GLU A 49 26.35 20.83 5.50
CA GLU A 49 25.66 19.55 5.69
C GLU A 49 25.70 19.10 7.16
N GLU A 50 26.81 19.35 7.86
CA GLU A 50 27.02 18.99 9.27
C GLU A 50 26.10 19.77 10.21
N ASP A 51 25.72 21.00 9.83
CA ASP A 51 24.85 21.86 10.61
C ASP A 51 23.38 21.42 10.59
N VAL A 52 22.98 20.60 9.60
CA VAL A 52 21.57 20.25 9.35
C VAL A 52 20.92 19.58 10.56
N ALA A 53 21.61 18.62 11.17
CA ALA A 53 21.07 17.87 12.31
C ALA A 53 20.85 18.77 13.54
N ASN A 54 21.79 19.68 13.81
CA ASN A 54 21.70 20.64 14.90
C ASN A 54 20.59 21.68 14.66
N ALA A 55 20.52 22.21 13.44
CA ALA A 55 19.51 23.18 13.05
C ALA A 55 18.09 22.60 13.14
N MET A 56 17.91 21.35 12.68
CA MET A 56 16.64 20.63 12.81
C MET A 56 16.30 20.37 14.28
N SER A 57 17.26 19.95 15.09
CA SER A 57 17.03 19.70 16.52
C SER A 57 16.60 20.98 17.25
N GLY A 58 17.25 22.11 16.95
CA GLY A 58 16.84 23.43 17.47
C GLY A 58 15.44 23.84 17.00
N PHE A 59 15.10 23.58 15.73
CA PHE A 59 13.75 23.84 15.21
C PHE A 59 12.68 23.01 15.95
N LEU A 60 12.92 21.72 16.18
CA LEU A 60 11.99 20.83 16.88
C LEU A 60 11.88 21.19 18.38
N ALA A 61 12.98 21.56 19.02
CA ALA A 61 13.01 21.94 20.43
C ALA A 61 12.19 23.22 20.71
N ASN A 62 12.16 24.14 19.76
CA ASN A 62 11.41 25.40 19.85
C ASN A 62 9.94 25.26 19.44
N PHE A 63 9.54 24.13 18.85
CA PHE A 63 8.16 23.94 18.39
C PHE A 63 7.21 23.63 19.55
N ASN A 64 6.32 24.58 19.84
CA ASN A 64 5.26 24.41 20.83
C ASN A 64 3.95 23.92 20.17
N GLU A 65 3.61 22.65 20.39
CA GLU A 65 2.37 22.05 19.87
C GLU A 65 1.09 22.69 20.45
N LYS A 66 1.15 23.24 21.67
CA LYS A 66 0.00 23.87 22.36
C LYS A 66 -0.30 25.28 21.86
N ASP A 67 0.69 25.95 21.29
CA ASP A 67 0.50 27.27 20.69
C ASP A 67 1.21 27.37 19.33
N PRO A 68 0.62 26.76 18.29
CA PRO A 68 1.20 26.76 16.95
C PRO A 68 1.35 28.18 16.39
N SER A 69 0.53 29.15 16.80
CA SER A 69 0.57 30.53 16.29
C SER A 69 1.90 31.25 16.55
N LYS A 70 2.69 30.76 17.51
CA LYS A 70 3.99 31.34 17.89
C LYS A 70 5.18 30.70 17.18
N ASN A 71 4.97 29.64 16.41
CA ASN A 71 6.05 28.92 15.73
C ASN A 71 5.65 28.51 14.32
N THR A 72 6.55 28.68 13.37
CA THR A 72 6.31 28.14 12.01
C THR A 72 6.36 26.61 12.03
N ARG A 73 5.53 26.00 11.19
CA ARG A 73 5.51 24.54 10.94
C ARG A 73 6.49 24.13 9.85
N LYS A 74 7.04 25.09 9.10
CA LYS A 74 7.94 24.84 7.98
C LYS A 74 9.31 25.39 8.30
N PHE A 75 10.31 24.57 8.07
CA PHE A 75 11.70 24.96 8.17
C PHE A 75 12.42 24.58 6.89
N ARG A 76 13.13 25.53 6.29
CA ARG A 76 13.93 25.34 5.09
C ARG A 76 15.38 25.58 5.45
N PHE A 77 16.18 24.54 5.32
CA PHE A 77 17.62 24.64 5.51
C PHE A 77 18.32 24.47 4.17
N HIS A 78 19.03 25.50 3.73
CA HIS A 78 19.82 25.46 2.52
C HIS A 78 21.25 25.04 2.86
N PHE A 79 21.76 24.07 2.12
CA PHE A 79 23.12 23.56 2.26
C PHE A 79 23.71 23.25 0.89
N CYS A 80 24.95 22.74 0.88
CA CYS A 80 25.81 22.43 -0.27
C CYS A 80 25.12 22.33 -1.65
N ASN A 81 25.66 23.05 -2.64
CA ASN A 81 25.28 22.98 -4.05
C ASN A 81 23.78 23.23 -4.34
N GLY A 82 23.14 24.11 -3.56
CA GLY A 82 21.74 24.45 -3.72
C GLY A 82 20.78 23.37 -3.23
N SER A 83 21.27 22.42 -2.43
CA SER A 83 20.43 21.42 -1.78
C SER A 83 19.62 22.07 -0.66
N VAL A 84 18.41 21.57 -0.45
CA VAL A 84 17.49 22.10 0.55
C VAL A 84 16.84 20.96 1.30
N LEU A 85 16.83 21.06 2.62
CA LEU A 85 15.98 20.26 3.49
C LEU A 85 14.74 21.10 3.82
N LEU A 86 13.58 20.62 3.39
CA LEU A 86 12.29 21.12 3.82
C LEU A 86 11.74 20.22 4.92
N VAL A 87 11.63 20.77 6.12
CA VAL A 87 11.01 20.15 7.28
C VAL A 87 9.59 20.67 7.44
N ILE A 88 8.63 19.78 7.60
CA ILE A 88 7.22 20.13 7.83
C ILE A 88 6.70 19.39 9.05
N ILE A 89 6.27 20.14 10.07
CA ILE A 89 5.60 19.61 11.25
C ILE A 89 4.08 19.57 11.01
N ALA A 90 3.55 18.35 10.90
CA ALA A 90 2.12 18.08 10.89
C ALA A 90 1.62 17.78 12.32
N ARG A 91 0.30 17.56 12.44
CA ARG A 91 -0.35 17.28 13.73
C ARG A 91 0.10 15.92 14.31
N ASN A 92 -0.07 15.75 15.63
CA ASN A 92 0.06 14.47 16.34
C ASN A 92 1.46 13.86 16.25
N GLY A 93 2.51 14.68 16.36
CA GLY A 93 3.89 14.18 16.30
C GLY A 93 4.32 13.70 14.91
N SER A 94 3.68 14.17 13.83
CA SER A 94 4.06 13.80 12.46
C SER A 94 5.07 14.80 11.89
N LEU A 95 6.20 14.29 11.41
CA LEU A 95 7.29 15.06 10.80
C LEU A 95 7.51 14.60 9.35
N ARG A 96 7.72 15.56 8.45
CA ARG A 96 8.17 15.31 7.09
C ARG A 96 9.48 15.96 6.81
N LEU A 97 10.37 15.21 6.18
CA LEU A 97 11.66 15.66 5.71
C LEU A 97 11.69 15.43 4.20
N HIS A 98 11.71 16.50 3.44
CA HIS A 98 11.86 16.46 1.99
C HIS A 98 13.20 17.05 1.60
N PHE A 99 14.03 16.20 1.00
CA PHE A 99 15.35 16.58 0.52
C PHE A 99 15.24 16.88 -0.97
N SER A 100 15.52 18.11 -1.35
CA SER A 100 15.69 18.48 -2.76
C SER A 100 17.16 18.76 -3.01
N THR A 101 17.75 18.06 -3.97
CA THR A 101 19.11 18.35 -4.43
C THR A 101 19.07 19.45 -5.49
N GLY A 102 20.15 20.24 -5.56
CA GLY A 102 20.37 21.16 -6.68
C GLY A 102 20.67 20.42 -7.98
N LYS A 103 21.29 21.10 -8.95
CA LYS A 103 21.72 20.45 -10.21
C LYS A 103 22.79 19.41 -9.92
N GLN A 104 22.41 18.14 -9.87
CA GLN A 104 23.33 17.02 -9.75
C GLN A 104 23.65 16.52 -11.17
N GLU A 105 24.93 16.51 -11.55
CA GLU A 105 25.36 16.04 -12.89
C GLU A 105 25.21 14.53 -13.03
N PHE A 106 25.37 13.76 -11.94
CA PHE A 106 25.27 12.30 -11.96
C PHE A 106 24.64 11.76 -10.67
N PRO A 107 23.53 11.00 -10.74
CA PRO A 107 22.95 10.37 -9.58
C PRO A 107 23.80 9.17 -9.11
N GLN A 108 24.20 9.17 -7.84
CA GLN A 108 25.01 8.13 -7.24
C GLN A 108 24.16 7.14 -6.43
N GLN A 109 24.46 5.85 -6.60
CA GLN A 109 23.83 4.77 -5.85
C GLN A 109 24.28 4.77 -4.38
N PHE A 110 23.37 4.47 -3.46
CA PHE A 110 23.67 4.52 -2.04
C PHE A 110 22.88 3.50 -1.22
N GLY A 111 23.39 3.24 -0.01
CA GLY A 111 22.70 2.51 1.04
C GLY A 111 22.23 3.46 2.13
N LEU A 112 21.09 3.14 2.75
CA LEU A 112 20.55 3.89 3.88
C LEU A 112 20.39 2.96 5.08
N GLN A 113 21.01 3.33 6.20
CA GLN A 113 20.89 2.62 7.45
C GLN A 113 20.18 3.51 8.49
N LEU A 114 19.04 3.03 8.99
CA LEU A 114 18.23 3.74 9.95
C LEU A 114 18.20 2.94 11.25
N GLU A 115 19.02 3.36 12.22
CA GLU A 115 19.04 2.78 13.56
C GLU A 115 18.33 3.72 14.54
N PHE A 116 17.28 3.23 15.18
CA PHE A 116 16.52 3.96 16.19
C PHE A 116 17.02 3.57 17.58
N ASN A 117 17.54 4.55 18.32
CA ASN A 117 18.27 4.35 19.58
C ASN A 117 17.42 3.73 20.70
N HIS A 118 18.03 2.84 21.48
CA HIS A 118 17.46 2.20 22.69
C HIS A 118 17.89 2.84 24.00
N GLN A 119 19.00 3.57 23.98
CA GLN A 119 19.72 3.95 25.18
C GLN A 119 19.76 5.46 25.30
N ASN A 120 18.71 6.02 25.89
CA ASN A 120 18.75 7.25 26.69
C ASN A 120 17.39 7.49 27.37
N LEU A 121 16.96 6.53 28.19
CA LEU A 121 15.89 6.75 29.17
C LEU A 121 16.39 7.50 30.42
N ALA A 122 17.70 7.80 30.50
CA ALA A 122 18.31 8.46 31.66
C ALA A 122 18.20 10.00 31.63
N SER A 123 18.02 10.62 30.46
CA SER A 123 17.63 12.02 30.36
C SER A 123 16.11 12.12 30.31
N GLN A 124 15.50 12.52 31.43
CA GLN A 124 14.09 12.91 31.47
C GLN A 124 13.86 13.95 30.36
N PRO A 125 13.01 13.68 29.36
CA PRO A 125 12.81 14.61 28.27
C PRO A 125 12.06 15.83 28.82
N SER A 126 12.54 17.03 28.48
CA SER A 126 11.90 18.28 28.86
C SER A 126 10.41 18.24 28.47
N PRO A 127 9.46 18.60 29.36
CA PRO A 127 8.02 18.46 29.12
C PRO A 127 7.45 19.33 27.97
N SER A 128 8.31 20.11 27.30
CA SER A 128 7.98 21.03 26.21
C SER A 128 8.48 20.57 24.83
N SER A 129 9.17 19.43 24.69
CA SER A 129 9.73 19.00 23.40
C SER A 129 8.68 18.34 22.51
N PHE A 130 8.62 18.73 21.23
CA PHE A 130 7.83 18.03 20.22
C PHE A 130 8.36 16.61 19.99
N TYR A 131 7.51 15.60 20.18
CA TYR A 131 7.90 14.20 19.98
C TYR A 131 7.43 13.67 18.63
N VAL A 132 8.35 13.05 17.90
CA VAL A 132 8.06 12.48 16.57
C VAL A 132 7.58 11.03 16.72
N LYS A 133 6.31 10.80 16.39
CA LYS A 133 5.68 9.47 16.31
C LYS A 133 5.59 8.94 14.88
N SER A 134 5.46 9.84 13.92
CA SER A 134 5.37 9.49 12.49
C SER A 134 6.38 10.30 11.71
N LEU A 135 7.23 9.63 10.94
CA LEU A 135 8.27 10.23 10.12
C LEU A 135 8.04 9.84 8.66
N HIS A 136 8.06 10.84 7.79
CA HIS A 136 8.06 10.63 6.34
C HIS A 136 9.30 11.26 5.72
N LEU A 137 10.19 10.40 5.24
CA LEU A 137 11.40 10.72 4.49
C LEU A 137 11.08 10.71 2.99
N MET A 138 11.36 11.82 2.33
CA MET A 138 11.12 12.00 0.91
C MET A 138 12.41 12.38 0.19
N SER A 139 12.69 11.68 -0.91
CA SER A 139 13.77 12.04 -1.85
C SER A 139 15.16 12.06 -1.21
N VAL A 140 15.43 11.15 -0.27
CA VAL A 140 16.78 10.96 0.29
C VAL A 140 17.73 10.55 -0.84
N THR A 141 18.92 11.15 -0.84
CA THR A 141 19.99 10.93 -1.83
C THR A 141 21.29 10.52 -1.16
N TYR A 142 22.28 10.12 -1.97
CA TYR A 142 23.67 9.87 -1.52
C TYR A 142 24.27 11.04 -0.73
N LEU A 143 23.92 12.29 -1.04
CA LEU A 143 24.44 13.48 -0.35
C LEU A 143 23.78 13.76 0.99
N THR A 144 22.77 12.97 1.37
CA THR A 144 21.92 13.26 2.53
C THR A 144 21.72 12.04 3.42
N ASN A 145 22.23 10.88 3.02
CA ASN A 145 22.03 9.62 3.74
C ASN A 145 22.67 9.65 5.13
N GLU A 146 23.86 10.24 5.28
CA GLU A 146 24.55 10.38 6.56
C GLU A 146 23.80 11.34 7.49
N VAL A 147 23.36 12.49 6.96
CA VAL A 147 22.52 13.44 7.68
C VAL A 147 21.24 12.77 8.18
N VAL A 148 20.54 12.05 7.32
CA VAL A 148 19.32 11.30 7.68
C VAL A 148 19.63 10.30 8.80
N SER A 149 20.69 9.51 8.66
CA SER A 149 21.10 8.50 9.64
C SER A 149 21.40 9.14 11.00
N SER A 150 22.12 10.27 11.03
CA SER A 150 22.43 11.00 12.27
C SER A 150 21.16 11.51 12.96
N ILE A 151 20.19 12.03 12.19
CA ILE A 151 18.93 12.57 12.71
C ILE A 151 18.03 11.45 13.29
N MET A 152 18.08 10.23 12.76
CA MET A 152 17.23 9.13 13.25
C MET A 152 17.44 8.82 14.72
N THR A 153 18.66 9.07 15.23
CA THR A 153 19.01 8.84 16.63
C THR A 153 18.19 9.70 17.62
N ASN A 154 17.60 10.81 17.15
CA ASN A 154 16.76 11.71 17.95
C ASN A 154 15.32 11.21 18.14
N PHE A 155 14.86 10.24 17.34
CA PHE A 155 13.45 9.83 17.33
C PHE A 155 13.21 8.61 18.23
N GLN A 156 13.03 8.86 19.53
CA GLN A 156 12.90 7.81 20.53
C GLN A 156 11.54 7.10 20.57
N ILE A 157 10.47 7.72 20.05
CA ILE A 157 9.09 7.18 20.12
C ILE A 157 8.47 6.91 18.76
N LEU A 158 9.30 6.71 17.72
CA LEU A 158 8.81 6.53 16.36
C LEU A 158 8.00 5.24 16.20
N GLU A 159 6.74 5.38 15.81
CA GLU A 159 5.80 4.29 15.58
C GLU A 159 5.56 4.06 14.08
N THR A 160 5.65 5.10 13.27
CA THR A 160 5.40 5.05 11.81
C THR A 160 6.57 5.64 11.04
N LEU A 161 7.08 4.88 10.06
CA LEU A 161 8.10 5.33 9.12
C LEU A 161 7.58 5.18 7.69
N LYS A 162 7.65 6.27 6.93
CA LYS A 162 7.37 6.29 5.49
C LYS A 162 8.60 6.77 4.74
N ILE A 163 9.01 6.04 3.72
CA ILE A 163 10.14 6.37 2.83
C ILE A 163 9.58 6.41 1.41
N THR A 164 9.69 7.54 0.73
CA THR A 164 9.20 7.67 -0.65
C THR A 164 10.16 8.39 -1.57
N CYS A 165 10.07 8.09 -2.86
CA CYS A 165 10.75 8.82 -3.94
C CYS A 165 12.29 8.84 -3.79
N CYS A 166 12.88 7.86 -3.09
CA CYS A 166 14.32 7.79 -2.87
C CYS A 166 14.98 7.09 -4.07
N ASN A 167 15.26 7.88 -5.11
CA ASN A 167 15.97 7.42 -6.31
C ASN A 167 17.40 6.99 -5.94
N CYS A 168 17.94 5.96 -6.59
CA CYS A 168 19.30 5.46 -6.36
C CYS A 168 19.57 4.79 -5.00
N LEU A 169 18.55 4.65 -4.15
CA LEU A 169 18.61 3.80 -2.98
C LEU A 169 18.66 2.33 -3.39
N GLN A 170 19.76 1.63 -3.07
CA GLN A 170 19.96 0.21 -3.39
C GLN A 170 19.77 -0.73 -2.22
N SER A 171 20.18 -0.30 -1.03
CA SER A 171 20.07 -1.09 0.20
C SER A 171 19.44 -0.24 1.29
N LEU A 172 18.49 -0.83 2.00
CA LEU A 172 17.83 -0.19 3.13
C LEU A 172 17.88 -1.13 4.33
N SER A 173 18.50 -0.69 5.41
CA SER A 173 18.49 -1.39 6.70
C SER A 173 17.72 -0.56 7.72
N ILE A 174 16.73 -1.17 8.36
CA ILE A 174 15.90 -0.53 9.39
C ILE A 174 16.03 -1.33 10.68
N GLY A 175 16.65 -0.72 11.69
CA GLY A 175 16.79 -1.27 13.03
C GLY A 175 15.97 -0.50 14.06
N SER A 176 14.88 -1.12 14.52
CA SER A 176 14.06 -0.61 15.62
C SER A 176 13.60 -1.77 16.49
N ASP A 177 14.22 -1.93 17.67
CA ASP A 177 13.74 -2.94 18.60
C ASP A 177 12.37 -2.60 19.18
N THR A 178 12.10 -1.37 19.65
CA THR A 178 11.01 -1.26 20.64
C THR A 178 9.70 -0.62 20.19
N LYS A 179 9.62 0.10 19.06
CA LYS A 179 8.45 0.96 18.81
C LYS A 179 7.90 1.03 17.39
N LEU A 180 8.66 0.67 16.35
CA LEU A 180 8.15 0.77 14.99
C LEU A 180 7.00 -0.23 14.74
N LEU A 181 5.79 0.31 14.53
CA LEU A 181 4.55 -0.42 14.28
C LEU A 181 4.19 -0.46 12.79
N SER A 182 4.51 0.60 12.05
CA SER A 182 4.13 0.76 10.64
C SER A 182 5.32 1.22 9.79
N LEU A 183 5.54 0.53 8.66
CA LEU A 183 6.55 0.86 7.67
C LEU A 183 5.92 0.94 6.29
N THR A 184 6.18 2.03 5.58
CA THR A 184 5.76 2.23 4.18
C THR A 184 6.97 2.62 3.32
N ILE A 185 7.19 1.92 2.21
CA ILE A 185 8.26 2.19 1.25
C ILE A 185 7.66 2.20 -0.15
N PHE A 186 7.60 3.37 -0.79
CA PHE A 186 7.07 3.54 -2.16
C PHE A 186 8.06 4.28 -3.04
N ASP A 187 7.96 4.07 -4.36
CA ASP A 187 8.70 4.86 -5.36
C ASP A 187 10.23 4.86 -5.14
N CYS A 188 10.78 3.71 -4.77
CA CYS A 188 12.22 3.46 -4.63
C CYS A 188 12.66 2.43 -5.69
N PRO A 189 12.78 2.82 -6.97
CA PRO A 189 12.84 1.88 -8.10
C PRO A 189 14.12 1.04 -8.18
N GLN A 190 15.19 1.44 -7.48
CA GLN A 190 16.48 0.77 -7.52
C GLN A 190 16.78 -0.03 -6.24
N LEU A 191 15.80 -0.17 -5.34
CA LEU A 191 15.98 -0.90 -4.08
C LEU A 191 16.12 -2.40 -4.37
N LYS A 192 17.30 -2.95 -4.06
CA LYS A 192 17.65 -4.36 -4.27
C LYS A 192 17.67 -5.17 -2.99
N SER A 193 17.91 -4.53 -1.84
CA SER A 193 18.02 -5.20 -0.55
C SER A 193 17.26 -4.44 0.52
N LEU A 194 16.44 -5.14 1.29
CA LEU A 194 15.67 -4.60 2.40
C LEU A 194 15.88 -5.48 3.64
N HIS A 195 16.58 -4.95 4.62
CA HIS A 195 16.79 -5.57 5.92
C HIS A 195 15.93 -4.89 6.99
N ILE A 196 15.13 -5.68 7.72
CA ILE A 196 14.24 -5.17 8.77
C ILE A 196 14.49 -5.92 10.07
N ARG A 197 14.96 -5.17 11.07
CA ARG A 197 15.13 -5.61 12.45
C ARG A 197 14.10 -4.90 13.33
N SER A 198 12.89 -5.47 13.40
CA SER A 198 11.80 -5.01 14.28
C SER A 198 10.85 -6.16 14.60
N TYR A 199 10.52 -6.37 15.87
CA TYR A 199 9.58 -7.41 16.30
C TYR A 199 8.15 -6.90 16.54
N LYS A 200 7.96 -5.58 16.62
CA LYS A 200 6.65 -4.95 16.84
C LYS A 200 5.94 -4.53 15.57
N LEU A 201 6.56 -4.66 14.40
CA LEU A 201 5.95 -4.29 13.13
C LEU A 201 4.61 -5.02 12.95
N ARG A 202 3.55 -4.26 12.64
CA ARG A 202 2.18 -4.74 12.41
C ARG A 202 1.67 -4.36 11.04
N THR A 203 2.16 -3.28 10.47
CA THR A 203 1.81 -2.83 9.13
C THR A 203 3.06 -2.69 8.29
N PHE A 204 3.08 -3.34 7.14
CA PHE A 204 4.16 -3.22 6.17
C PHE A 204 3.59 -2.97 4.79
N ARG A 205 4.00 -1.89 4.13
CA ARG A 205 3.53 -1.51 2.81
C ARG A 205 4.71 -1.24 1.90
N TYR A 206 4.80 -1.99 0.82
CA TYR A 206 5.88 -1.92 -0.15
C TYR A 206 5.31 -1.88 -1.56
N ARG A 207 5.76 -0.91 -2.37
CA ARG A 207 5.43 -0.81 -3.80
C ARG A 207 6.70 -0.56 -4.59
N GLY A 208 6.99 -1.42 -5.57
CA GLY A 208 8.16 -1.32 -6.43
C GLY A 208 8.67 -2.69 -6.91
N PRO A 209 9.86 -2.74 -7.53
CA PRO A 209 10.51 -4.00 -7.88
C PRO A 209 10.94 -4.75 -6.62
N LEU A 210 10.54 -6.01 -6.46
CA LEU A 210 10.72 -6.73 -5.20
C LEU A 210 12.21 -6.82 -4.79
N PRO A 211 12.61 -6.24 -3.65
CA PRO A 211 13.97 -6.34 -3.14
C PRO A 211 14.17 -7.70 -2.48
N TRP A 212 15.43 -8.05 -2.22
CA TRP A 212 15.76 -9.14 -1.33
C TRP A 212 15.34 -8.74 0.08
N PHE A 213 14.22 -9.29 0.53
CA PHE A 213 13.62 -8.94 1.81
C PHE A 213 14.11 -9.92 2.89
N ARG A 214 14.89 -9.39 3.83
CA ARG A 214 15.42 -10.11 4.99
C ARG A 214 14.86 -9.53 6.29
N PRO A 215 13.78 -10.10 6.85
CA PRO A 215 13.40 -9.84 8.23
C PRO A 215 14.39 -10.55 9.18
N GLU A 216 14.90 -9.84 10.19
CA GLU A 216 15.81 -10.43 11.20
C GLU A 216 15.06 -11.29 12.23
N TYR A 217 13.84 -10.88 12.57
CA TYR A 217 12.96 -11.58 13.51
C TYR A 217 11.67 -12.02 12.82
N HIS A 218 11.03 -13.05 13.37
CA HIS A 218 9.64 -13.34 13.04
C HIS A 218 8.72 -12.33 13.73
N PHE A 219 8.00 -11.53 12.94
CA PHE A 219 6.95 -10.64 13.43
C PHE A 219 5.65 -10.93 12.68
N ASN A 220 4.51 -10.78 13.36
CA ASN A 220 3.19 -11.04 12.76
C ASN A 220 2.58 -9.73 12.26
N LEU A 221 2.58 -9.56 10.93
CA LEU A 221 1.88 -8.45 10.30
C LEU A 221 0.36 -8.67 10.40
N ALA A 222 -0.37 -7.59 10.67
CA ALA A 222 -1.83 -7.53 10.59
C ALA A 222 -2.30 -6.98 9.24
N ASP A 223 -1.52 -6.08 8.63
CA ASP A 223 -1.75 -5.46 7.32
C ASP A 223 -0.45 -5.52 6.52
N ALA A 224 -0.49 -6.16 5.35
CA ALA A 224 0.66 -6.31 4.46
C ALA A 224 0.28 -5.96 3.02
N LEU A 225 0.93 -4.93 2.47
CA LEU A 225 0.86 -4.61 1.05
C LEU A 225 2.21 -4.91 0.42
N LEU A 226 2.26 -5.94 -0.44
CA LEU A 226 3.44 -6.34 -1.21
C LEU A 226 3.13 -6.18 -2.70
N ASP A 227 3.12 -4.93 -3.14
CA ASP A 227 2.83 -4.55 -4.52
C ASP A 227 4.11 -4.59 -5.36
N SER A 228 4.46 -5.82 -5.78
CA SER A 228 5.62 -6.08 -6.63
C SER A 228 5.24 -6.29 -8.10
N ARG A 229 4.27 -5.52 -8.59
CA ARG A 229 3.88 -5.51 -10.01
C ARG A 229 5.02 -5.15 -10.96
N GLN A 230 6.12 -4.57 -10.49
CA GLN A 230 7.28 -4.28 -11.33
C GLN A 230 8.23 -5.48 -11.48
N GLY A 231 7.92 -6.62 -10.83
CA GLY A 231 8.71 -7.84 -10.91
C GLY A 231 9.90 -7.87 -9.94
N PRO A 232 10.93 -8.69 -10.21
CA PRO A 232 12.10 -8.82 -9.35
C PRO A 232 13.04 -7.62 -9.46
N GLY A 233 13.50 -7.09 -8.32
CA GLY A 233 14.50 -6.02 -8.27
C GLY A 233 15.97 -6.50 -8.33
N TYR A 234 16.22 -7.81 -8.29
CA TYR A 234 17.56 -8.41 -8.31
C TYR A 234 17.60 -9.75 -9.07
N SER A 235 18.79 -10.16 -9.50
CA SER A 235 18.99 -11.20 -10.53
C SER A 235 18.97 -12.65 -10.04
N SER A 236 19.04 -12.91 -8.73
CA SER A 236 19.18 -14.26 -8.16
C SER A 236 18.08 -14.57 -7.15
N PHE A 237 16.83 -14.69 -7.61
CA PHE A 237 15.73 -15.11 -6.74
C PHE A 237 15.75 -16.62 -6.51
N SER A 238 15.97 -17.05 -5.27
CA SER A 238 15.63 -18.39 -4.80
C SER A 238 14.28 -18.31 -4.08
N GLY A 239 13.33 -19.21 -4.38
CA GLY A 239 12.05 -19.24 -3.66
C GLY A 239 12.21 -19.40 -2.14
N ARG A 240 13.30 -20.06 -1.70
CA ARG A 240 13.63 -20.22 -0.26
C ARG A 240 13.95 -18.91 0.44
N ASP A 241 14.35 -17.88 -0.31
CA ASP A 241 14.66 -16.57 0.28
C ASP A 241 13.40 -15.89 0.81
N PHE A 242 12.22 -16.31 0.32
CA PHE A 242 10.92 -15.78 0.71
C PHE A 242 10.30 -16.48 1.92
N ASP A 243 10.86 -17.61 2.39
CA ASP A 243 10.27 -18.40 3.48
C ASP A 243 10.12 -17.57 4.77
N SER A 244 11.14 -16.76 5.07
CA SER A 244 11.13 -15.85 6.23
C SER A 244 10.02 -14.79 6.11
N VAL A 245 9.85 -14.21 4.92
CA VAL A 245 8.80 -13.23 4.62
C VAL A 245 7.43 -13.87 4.72
N LEU A 246 7.25 -15.09 4.19
CA LEU A 246 6.01 -15.85 4.24
C LEU A 246 5.53 -16.08 5.68
N LEU A 247 6.47 -16.36 6.60
CA LEU A 247 6.15 -16.48 8.02
C LEU A 247 5.68 -15.15 8.63
N THR A 248 6.23 -14.01 8.20
CA THR A 248 5.80 -12.70 8.72
C THR A 248 4.37 -12.32 8.32
N ILE A 249 3.91 -12.78 7.16
CA ILE A 249 2.56 -12.54 6.64
C ILE A 249 1.59 -13.67 6.97
N LYS A 250 1.99 -14.76 7.63
CA LYS A 250 1.11 -15.93 7.88
C LYS A 250 -0.21 -15.58 8.59
N ASN A 251 -0.18 -14.61 9.51
CA ASN A 251 -1.32 -14.23 10.35
C ASN A 251 -1.95 -12.88 9.96
N VAL A 252 -1.67 -12.41 8.75
CA VAL A 252 -2.22 -11.18 8.17
C VAL A 252 -3.75 -11.19 8.13
N LYS A 253 -4.37 -10.02 8.33
CA LYS A 253 -5.81 -9.79 8.16
C LYS A 253 -6.15 -9.13 6.82
N VAL A 254 -5.28 -8.26 6.33
CA VAL A 254 -5.40 -7.56 5.04
C VAL A 254 -4.12 -7.76 4.24
N LEU A 255 -4.22 -8.37 3.06
CA LEU A 255 -3.08 -8.72 2.22
C LEU A 255 -3.26 -8.19 0.80
N THR A 256 -2.25 -7.51 0.27
CA THR A 256 -2.15 -7.18 -1.16
C THR A 256 -0.96 -7.87 -1.79
N LEU A 257 -1.18 -8.60 -2.87
CA LEU A 257 -0.16 -9.35 -3.62
C LEU A 257 -0.47 -9.32 -5.11
N CYS A 258 0.56 -9.47 -5.96
CA CYS A 258 0.35 -9.75 -7.38
C CYS A 258 0.51 -11.25 -7.71
N LYS A 259 -0.07 -11.69 -8.84
CA LYS A 259 0.00 -13.07 -9.34
C LYS A 259 1.44 -13.59 -9.35
N TRP A 260 2.37 -12.77 -9.85
CA TRP A 260 3.79 -13.12 -9.90
C TRP A 260 4.39 -13.44 -8.52
N THR A 261 4.08 -12.66 -7.47
CA THR A 261 4.56 -12.92 -6.10
C THR A 261 4.11 -14.28 -5.60
N PHE A 262 2.86 -14.67 -5.91
CA PHE A 262 2.37 -15.99 -5.55
C PHE A 262 3.09 -17.10 -6.33
N GLU A 263 3.12 -17.01 -7.66
CA GLU A 263 3.66 -18.08 -8.52
C GLU A 263 5.16 -18.29 -8.33
N ALA A 264 5.93 -17.20 -8.22
CA ALA A 264 7.38 -17.27 -8.18
C ALA A 264 7.95 -17.49 -6.77
N LEU A 265 7.23 -17.09 -5.71
CA LEU A 265 7.80 -17.03 -4.36
C LEU A 265 7.00 -17.86 -3.37
N ILE A 266 5.70 -17.61 -3.23
CA ILE A 266 4.89 -18.31 -2.24
C ILE A 266 4.72 -19.78 -2.62
N TRP A 267 4.34 -20.06 -3.87
CA TRP A 267 4.05 -21.41 -4.33
C TRP A 267 5.24 -22.38 -4.19
N PRO A 268 6.48 -22.03 -4.59
CA PRO A 268 7.65 -22.85 -4.31
C PRO A 268 7.87 -23.12 -2.82
N SER A 269 7.72 -22.12 -1.95
CA SER A 269 7.83 -22.28 -0.49
C SER A 269 6.80 -23.24 0.11
N LEU A 270 5.58 -23.25 -0.44
CA LEU A 270 4.53 -24.17 -0.01
C LEU A 270 4.85 -25.62 -0.39
N SER A 271 5.46 -25.82 -1.56
CA SER A 271 5.80 -27.16 -2.05
C SER A 271 6.92 -27.84 -1.26
N THR A 272 7.81 -27.06 -0.63
CA THR A 272 9.01 -27.55 0.06
C THR A 272 8.85 -27.69 1.56
N LEU A 273 8.10 -26.80 2.23
CA LEU A 273 8.19 -26.64 3.69
C LEU A 273 6.84 -26.76 4.43
N LEU A 274 5.71 -26.51 3.79
CA LEU A 274 4.47 -26.21 4.50
C LEU A 274 3.24 -26.85 3.85
N ALA A 275 3.17 -28.18 3.86
CA ALA A 275 2.01 -28.93 3.36
C ALA A 275 0.67 -28.50 3.99
N ASP A 276 0.72 -27.86 5.17
CA ASP A 276 -0.44 -27.37 5.93
C ASP A 276 -0.47 -25.83 6.08
N PHE A 277 0.22 -25.07 5.23
CA PHE A 277 0.15 -23.61 5.31
C PHE A 277 -1.25 -23.10 4.98
N GLN A 278 -1.77 -22.22 5.82
CA GLN A 278 -2.98 -21.45 5.53
C GLN A 278 -2.87 -20.05 6.11
N PHE A 279 -3.51 -19.10 5.42
CA PHE A 279 -3.76 -17.75 5.90
C PHE A 279 -5.03 -17.73 6.76
N TYR A 280 -4.96 -18.31 7.96
CA TYR A 280 -6.11 -18.51 8.85
C TYR A 280 -6.83 -17.22 9.26
N ASN A 281 -6.13 -16.09 9.28
CA ASN A 281 -6.66 -14.80 9.75
C ASN A 281 -6.97 -13.82 8.62
N LEU A 282 -6.70 -14.18 7.36
CA LEU A 282 -6.89 -13.28 6.23
C LEU A 282 -8.37 -13.06 5.99
N LYS A 283 -8.81 -11.81 6.12
CA LYS A 283 -10.20 -11.38 5.92
C LYS A 283 -10.38 -10.63 4.62
N GLU A 284 -9.35 -9.94 4.16
CA GLU A 284 -9.39 -9.07 2.99
C GLU A 284 -8.17 -9.30 2.09
N LEU A 285 -8.41 -9.74 0.86
CA LEU A 285 -7.37 -9.97 -0.14
C LEU A 285 -7.53 -9.00 -1.31
N TRP A 286 -6.45 -8.28 -1.61
CA TRP A 286 -6.28 -7.51 -2.84
C TRP A 286 -5.32 -8.26 -3.76
N TRP A 287 -5.87 -8.84 -4.82
CA TRP A 287 -5.14 -9.59 -5.82
C TRP A 287 -4.92 -8.74 -7.06
N ILE A 288 -3.66 -8.58 -7.45
CA ILE A 288 -3.30 -7.89 -8.68
C ILE A 288 -2.84 -8.89 -9.72
N ASP A 289 -3.54 -8.94 -10.84
CA ASP A 289 -3.21 -9.82 -11.94
C ASP A 289 -2.63 -9.05 -13.13
N ASN A 290 -1.92 -9.77 -14.00
CA ASN A 290 -1.65 -9.30 -15.35
C ASN A 290 -2.61 -10.05 -16.28
N SER A 291 -3.17 -9.36 -17.29
CA SER A 291 -3.86 -10.06 -18.36
C SER A 291 -3.23 -9.64 -19.68
N ILE A 292 -2.45 -10.56 -20.25
CA ILE A 292 -1.99 -10.49 -21.64
C ILE A 292 -2.56 -11.73 -22.32
N GLY A 293 -3.64 -11.58 -23.09
CA GLY A 293 -4.35 -12.68 -23.72
C GLY A 293 -5.52 -13.20 -22.88
N ARG A 294 -5.79 -14.51 -22.91
CA ARG A 294 -6.89 -15.12 -22.13
C ARG A 294 -6.55 -15.13 -20.65
N TYR A 295 -7.48 -14.68 -19.82
CA TYR A 295 -7.30 -14.66 -18.37
C TYR A 295 -7.14 -16.07 -17.80
N ASP A 296 -6.02 -16.30 -17.09
CA ASP A 296 -5.75 -17.53 -16.38
C ASP A 296 -5.89 -17.33 -14.87
N SER A 297 -7.00 -17.84 -14.34
CA SER A 297 -7.36 -17.73 -12.94
C SER A 297 -6.81 -18.86 -12.04
N GLU A 298 -6.01 -19.81 -12.55
CA GLU A 298 -5.53 -20.94 -11.74
C GLU A 298 -4.75 -20.50 -10.51
N ALA A 299 -3.89 -19.48 -10.67
CA ALA A 299 -3.08 -18.93 -9.59
C ALA A 299 -3.96 -18.37 -8.46
N LEU A 300 -4.94 -17.52 -8.80
CA LEU A 300 -5.87 -16.94 -7.83
C LEU A 300 -6.70 -18.03 -7.15
N ILE A 301 -7.31 -18.94 -7.91
CA ILE A 301 -8.12 -20.03 -7.34
C ILE A 301 -7.28 -20.92 -6.41
N SER A 302 -6.01 -21.16 -6.74
CA SER A 302 -5.09 -21.90 -5.88
C SER A 302 -4.77 -21.14 -4.59
N PHE A 303 -4.55 -19.83 -4.67
CA PHE A 303 -4.32 -18.99 -3.50
C PHE A 303 -5.54 -18.95 -2.56
N LEU A 304 -6.75 -18.84 -3.13
CA LEU A 304 -8.00 -18.79 -2.36
C LEU A 304 -8.19 -20.03 -1.46
N LYS A 305 -7.74 -21.21 -1.90
CA LYS A 305 -7.80 -22.45 -1.08
C LYS A 305 -6.92 -22.42 0.18
N LEU A 306 -6.02 -21.44 0.29
CA LEU A 306 -5.20 -21.20 1.47
C LEU A 306 -5.89 -20.28 2.48
N CYS A 307 -7.07 -19.72 2.17
CA CYS A 307 -7.65 -18.58 2.87
C CYS A 307 -9.03 -18.89 3.49
N PRO A 308 -9.14 -19.78 4.51
CA PRO A 308 -10.43 -20.21 5.07
C PRO A 308 -11.33 -19.08 5.57
N SER A 309 -10.73 -18.01 6.11
CA SER A 309 -11.44 -16.92 6.79
C SER A 309 -11.73 -15.72 5.88
N LEU A 310 -11.48 -15.85 4.58
CA LEU A 310 -11.59 -14.73 3.64
C LEU A 310 -13.03 -14.23 3.55
N GLN A 311 -13.20 -12.91 3.67
CA GLN A 311 -14.51 -12.25 3.66
C GLN A 311 -14.68 -11.33 2.44
N GLN A 312 -13.59 -10.70 2.01
CA GLN A 312 -13.58 -9.76 0.90
C GLN A 312 -12.44 -10.08 -0.06
N LEU A 313 -12.76 -10.14 -1.34
CA LEU A 313 -11.82 -10.32 -2.43
C LEU A 313 -11.91 -9.15 -3.39
N PHE A 314 -10.78 -8.50 -3.65
CA PHE A 314 -10.63 -7.45 -4.64
C PHE A 314 -9.65 -7.92 -5.70
N VAL A 315 -10.07 -8.01 -6.95
CA VAL A 315 -9.24 -8.41 -8.08
C VAL A 315 -9.08 -7.23 -9.01
N THR A 316 -7.84 -6.85 -9.29
CA THR A 316 -7.50 -5.81 -10.25
C THR A 316 -6.62 -6.40 -11.34
N ILE A 317 -7.03 -6.24 -12.60
CA ILE A 317 -6.21 -6.55 -13.76
C ILE A 317 -5.42 -5.31 -14.14
N ASP A 318 -4.09 -5.42 -14.09
CA ASP A 318 -3.17 -4.37 -14.51
C ASP A 318 -2.28 -4.88 -15.66
N PRO A 319 -2.53 -4.46 -16.91
CA PRO A 319 -1.73 -4.86 -18.07
C PRO A 319 -0.24 -4.47 -17.97
N LYS A 320 0.11 -3.52 -17.09
CA LYS A 320 1.50 -3.11 -16.85
C LYS A 320 2.18 -3.95 -15.79
N SER A 321 1.45 -4.83 -15.10
CA SER A 321 2.04 -5.73 -14.12
C SER A 321 2.96 -6.74 -14.80
N TYR A 322 4.08 -7.02 -14.14
CA TYR A 322 5.13 -7.91 -14.58
C TYR A 322 4.57 -9.27 -14.94
N PHE A 323 4.94 -9.71 -16.15
CA PHE A 323 4.51 -10.98 -16.72
C PHE A 323 5.66 -11.99 -16.68
N MET A 324 5.38 -13.15 -16.10
CA MET A 324 6.24 -14.32 -16.19
C MET A 324 5.43 -15.45 -16.80
N LYS A 325 5.99 -16.15 -17.80
CA LYS A 325 5.32 -17.31 -18.40
C LYS A 325 5.22 -18.40 -17.33
N SER A 326 4.00 -18.72 -16.89
CA SER A 326 3.77 -19.76 -15.88
C SER A 326 4.37 -21.09 -16.36
N SER A 327 5.22 -21.69 -15.52
CA SER A 327 5.95 -22.93 -15.83
C SER A 327 5.32 -24.17 -15.17
N SER A 328 4.34 -24.01 -14.28
CA SER A 328 3.89 -25.06 -13.37
C SER A 328 2.42 -25.43 -13.54
N LYS A 329 2.16 -26.73 -13.72
CA LYS A 329 0.83 -27.32 -13.59
C LYS A 329 0.47 -27.38 -12.10
N TYR A 330 -0.30 -26.40 -11.62
CA TYR A 330 -0.76 -26.30 -10.23
C TYR A 330 -1.62 -27.51 -9.84
N SER A 331 -1.02 -28.55 -9.27
CA SER A 331 -1.76 -29.69 -8.74
C SER A 331 -1.99 -29.45 -7.25
N ILE A 332 -3.19 -28.99 -6.92
CA ILE A 332 -3.59 -28.59 -5.57
C ILE A 332 -3.69 -29.85 -4.69
N ARG A 333 -2.57 -30.21 -4.05
CA ARG A 333 -2.57 -31.08 -2.86
C ARG A 333 -2.29 -30.31 -1.56
N ALA A 334 -1.99 -29.00 -1.64
CA ALA A 334 -1.51 -28.20 -0.52
C ALA A 334 -2.57 -27.37 0.23
N GLY A 335 -3.81 -27.30 -0.27
CA GLY A 335 -4.92 -26.63 0.43
C GLY A 335 -5.91 -27.67 0.96
N ARG A 336 -5.94 -27.90 2.29
CA ARG A 336 -6.98 -28.74 2.91
C ARG A 336 -8.40 -28.18 2.72
N ASN A 337 -8.52 -26.87 2.47
CA ASN A 337 -9.81 -26.22 2.26
C ASN A 337 -10.14 -26.16 0.77
N THR A 338 -11.13 -26.92 0.37
CA THR A 338 -11.69 -26.88 -0.98
C THR A 338 -12.77 -25.81 -1.13
N GLN A 339 -13.25 -25.24 -0.02
CA GLN A 339 -14.40 -24.35 0.04
C GLN A 339 -14.14 -23.12 0.93
N LEU A 340 -14.61 -21.96 0.48
CA LEU A 340 -14.65 -20.69 1.19
C LEU A 340 -16.03 -20.49 1.81
N HIS A 341 -16.10 -20.43 3.14
CA HIS A 341 -17.38 -20.35 3.87
C HIS A 341 -17.79 -18.93 4.26
N HIS A 342 -16.86 -17.98 4.18
CA HIS A 342 -17.04 -16.64 4.75
C HIS A 342 -16.96 -15.52 3.71
N LEU A 343 -16.78 -15.84 2.42
CA LEU A 343 -16.66 -14.85 1.37
C LEU A 343 -18.00 -14.16 1.13
N LYS A 344 -18.04 -12.84 1.35
CA LYS A 344 -19.25 -12.01 1.25
C LYS A 344 -19.22 -11.08 0.05
N LEU A 345 -18.05 -10.56 -0.29
CA LEU A 345 -17.87 -9.55 -1.32
C LEU A 345 -16.72 -9.94 -2.25
N VAL A 346 -16.98 -9.84 -3.55
CA VAL A 346 -15.98 -9.92 -4.60
C VAL A 346 -16.11 -8.66 -5.44
N LYS A 347 -15.01 -7.94 -5.65
CA LYS A 347 -14.93 -6.84 -6.61
C LYS A 347 -13.93 -7.19 -7.69
N LEU A 348 -14.36 -7.09 -8.94
CA LEU A 348 -13.53 -7.31 -10.13
C LEU A 348 -13.36 -5.97 -10.85
N ASP A 349 -12.12 -5.64 -11.24
CA ASP A 349 -11.76 -4.39 -11.88
C ASP A 349 -10.67 -4.59 -12.94
N GLY A 350 -10.72 -3.80 -14.01
CA GLY A 350 -9.69 -3.75 -15.06
C GLY A 350 -9.74 -4.84 -16.15
N PHE A 351 -10.79 -5.66 -16.21
CA PHE A 351 -10.92 -6.68 -17.25
C PHE A 351 -11.22 -6.05 -18.62
N GLU A 352 -10.54 -6.53 -19.67
CA GLU A 352 -10.75 -6.03 -21.04
C GLU A 352 -12.03 -6.57 -21.69
N ASN A 353 -12.50 -7.74 -21.25
CA ASN A 353 -13.68 -8.39 -21.80
C ASN A 353 -14.56 -8.99 -20.70
N GLN A 354 -15.88 -8.94 -20.93
CA GLN A 354 -16.88 -9.44 -19.98
C GLN A 354 -16.87 -10.97 -19.86
N ALA A 355 -16.39 -11.69 -20.88
CA ALA A 355 -16.36 -13.16 -20.87
C ALA A 355 -15.39 -13.69 -19.80
N ASP A 356 -14.22 -13.07 -19.64
CA ASP A 356 -13.22 -13.41 -18.63
C ASP A 356 -13.70 -13.05 -17.22
N GLU A 357 -14.43 -11.94 -17.06
CA GLU A 357 -15.10 -11.57 -15.80
C GLU A 357 -16.11 -12.64 -15.37
N VAL A 358 -16.99 -13.05 -16.30
CA VAL A 358 -18.00 -14.10 -16.06
C VAL A 358 -17.33 -15.43 -15.75
N LEU A 359 -16.28 -15.80 -16.50
CA LEU A 359 -15.54 -17.04 -16.28
C LEU A 359 -14.90 -17.07 -14.88
N LEU A 360 -14.28 -15.97 -14.45
CA LEU A 360 -13.73 -15.88 -13.10
C LEU A 360 -14.84 -15.95 -12.04
N ALA A 361 -15.95 -15.24 -12.23
CA ALA A 361 -17.09 -15.28 -11.32
C ALA A 361 -17.65 -16.72 -11.16
N GLU A 362 -17.83 -17.45 -12.27
CA GLU A 362 -18.24 -18.86 -12.25
C GLU A 362 -17.23 -19.75 -11.52
N ARG A 363 -15.93 -19.54 -11.74
CA ARG A 363 -14.88 -20.32 -11.06
C ARG A 363 -14.81 -20.02 -9.56
N ILE A 364 -15.04 -18.77 -9.15
CA ILE A 364 -15.18 -18.41 -7.74
C ILE A 364 -16.42 -19.08 -7.16
N GLY A 365 -17.56 -19.07 -7.86
CA GLY A 365 -18.78 -19.75 -7.42
C GLY A 365 -18.58 -21.23 -7.09
N LYS A 366 -17.69 -21.93 -7.82
CA LYS A 366 -17.35 -23.35 -7.55
C LYS A 366 -16.55 -23.59 -6.28
N VAL A 367 -15.90 -22.57 -5.71
CA VAL A 367 -15.05 -22.69 -4.51
C VAL A 367 -15.66 -22.02 -3.27
N VAL A 368 -16.88 -21.49 -3.35
CA VAL A 368 -17.55 -20.82 -2.22
C VAL A 368 -18.81 -21.62 -1.85
N THR A 369 -19.19 -21.64 -0.58
CA THR A 369 -20.44 -22.30 -0.13
C THR A 369 -21.66 -21.38 -0.08
N THR A 370 -21.43 -20.08 -0.03
CA THR A 370 -22.48 -19.04 -0.01
C THR A 370 -22.27 -18.12 -1.19
N GLU A 371 -23.30 -17.79 -1.95
CA GLU A 371 -23.17 -16.85 -3.07
C GLU A 371 -22.67 -15.49 -2.58
N PRO A 372 -21.45 -15.05 -2.98
CA PRO A 372 -20.95 -13.74 -2.61
C PRO A 372 -21.61 -12.66 -3.48
N LEU A 373 -21.67 -11.43 -2.96
CA LEU A 373 -21.98 -10.27 -3.79
C LEU A 373 -20.78 -10.01 -4.72
N ILE A 374 -20.93 -10.28 -6.01
CA ILE A 374 -19.91 -9.99 -7.02
C ILE A 374 -20.25 -8.66 -7.70
N LEU A 375 -19.33 -7.71 -7.59
CA LEU A 375 -19.39 -6.39 -8.20
C LEU A 375 -18.33 -6.27 -9.30
N THR A 376 -18.71 -5.74 -10.44
CA THR A 376 -17.75 -5.27 -11.46
C THR A 376 -17.86 -3.77 -11.62
N SER A 377 -16.73 -3.11 -11.90
CA SER A 377 -16.71 -1.72 -12.38
C SER A 377 -16.61 -1.72 -13.90
N SER A 378 -17.71 -1.41 -14.59
CA SER A 378 -17.61 -0.97 -15.99
C SER A 378 -17.48 0.56 -16.00
N ASP A 379 -16.36 1.07 -16.51
CA ASP A 379 -16.08 2.48 -16.73
C ASP A 379 -16.37 3.39 -15.52
N LEU A 380 -15.59 3.24 -14.43
CA LEU A 380 -15.47 4.13 -13.25
C LEU A 380 -16.77 4.57 -12.51
N ILE A 381 -17.97 4.28 -13.01
CA ILE A 381 -19.24 4.90 -12.60
C ILE A 381 -20.36 3.85 -12.43
N CYS A 382 -20.34 2.74 -13.18
CA CYS A 382 -21.41 1.74 -13.12
C CYS A 382 -20.97 0.45 -12.40
N LEU A 383 -21.65 0.13 -11.29
CA LEU A 383 -21.51 -1.14 -10.57
C LEU A 383 -22.51 -2.15 -11.13
N ARG A 384 -22.04 -3.34 -11.50
CA ARG A 384 -22.92 -4.45 -11.93
C ARG A 384 -22.84 -5.62 -10.96
N LYS A 385 -23.99 -6.22 -10.67
CA LYS A 385 -24.13 -7.42 -9.84
C LYS A 385 -24.24 -8.67 -10.70
N PHE A 386 -23.53 -9.74 -10.34
CA PHE A 386 -23.67 -11.05 -10.97
C PHE A 386 -24.98 -11.72 -10.52
N VAL A 387 -25.81 -12.15 -11.48
CA VAL A 387 -27.12 -12.77 -11.22
C VAL A 387 -27.34 -13.96 -12.15
N GLU A 388 -27.97 -15.01 -11.62
CA GLU A 388 -28.44 -16.16 -12.40
C GLU A 388 -29.67 -15.77 -13.26
N VAL A 389 -29.64 -16.12 -14.54
CA VAL A 389 -30.75 -15.92 -15.47
C VAL A 389 -31.49 -17.24 -15.63
N SER A 390 -32.74 -17.26 -15.19
CA SER A 390 -33.64 -18.37 -15.47
C SER A 390 -34.01 -18.39 -16.97
N SER A 391 -33.80 -19.53 -17.61
CA SER A 391 -34.00 -19.77 -19.04
C SER A 391 -35.47 -19.76 -19.52
N ASN A 392 -36.40 -19.22 -18.71
CA ASN A 392 -37.85 -19.30 -18.96
C ASN A 392 -38.49 -18.02 -19.52
N GLN A 393 -37.72 -16.97 -19.86
CA GLN A 393 -38.30 -15.71 -20.36
C GLN A 393 -38.11 -15.43 -21.87
N SER A 394 -37.56 -16.34 -22.66
CA SER A 394 -37.39 -16.15 -24.12
C SER A 394 -38.38 -16.93 -25.00
N LYS A 395 -39.41 -17.58 -24.44
CA LYS A 395 -40.47 -18.27 -25.21
C LYS A 395 -41.83 -17.58 -25.13
N GLN A 396 -41.87 -16.27 -25.40
CA GLN A 396 -43.08 -15.61 -25.86
C GLN A 396 -42.66 -14.58 -26.91
N ASN A 397 -42.61 -15.02 -28.16
CA ASN A 397 -42.88 -14.28 -29.40
C ASN A 397 -42.09 -14.86 -30.59
N SER A 398 -42.54 -16.01 -31.09
CA SER A 398 -42.47 -16.38 -32.52
C SER A 398 -43.06 -17.78 -32.73
N THR A 399 -44.33 -17.83 -33.15
CA THR A 399 -44.92 -18.96 -33.86
C THR A 399 -44.43 -18.92 -35.30
N ASP A 400 -43.68 -19.93 -35.74
CA ASP A 400 -44.02 -20.76 -36.92
C ASP A 400 -43.03 -21.93 -37.11
N LYS A 401 -43.57 -23.00 -37.73
CA LYS A 401 -43.15 -24.41 -37.70
C LYS A 401 -41.97 -24.76 -38.63
N LEU A 402 -41.13 -25.74 -38.23
CA LEU A 402 -41.02 -27.09 -38.83
C LEU A 402 -39.89 -27.92 -38.17
N GLU A 403 -40.11 -29.24 -38.13
CA GLU A 403 -39.37 -30.29 -37.41
C GLU A 403 -38.01 -30.66 -38.04
N GLU A 404 -37.02 -31.07 -37.22
CA GLU A 404 -36.41 -32.42 -37.27
C GLU A 404 -35.40 -32.67 -36.12
N VAL A 405 -35.67 -33.75 -35.37
CA VAL A 405 -34.82 -34.78 -34.73
C VAL A 405 -33.60 -34.41 -33.84
N ALA A 406 -33.63 -34.93 -32.60
CA ALA A 406 -32.66 -34.79 -31.50
C ALA A 406 -31.41 -35.72 -31.63
N PRO A 407 -30.40 -35.66 -30.72
CA PRO A 407 -30.59 -36.23 -29.37
C PRO A 407 -30.13 -35.35 -28.21
N GLN A 408 -30.76 -35.65 -27.08
CA GLN A 408 -30.66 -35.04 -25.76
C GLN A 408 -29.24 -35.02 -25.17
N SER A 409 -28.83 -33.85 -24.68
CA SER A 409 -28.05 -33.72 -23.44
C SER A 409 -28.62 -32.54 -22.63
N CYS A 410 -29.67 -32.81 -21.86
CA CYS A 410 -30.22 -31.83 -20.92
C CYS A 410 -29.39 -31.81 -19.63
N GLU A 411 -28.19 -31.23 -19.70
CA GLU A 411 -27.65 -30.51 -18.55
C GLU A 411 -28.13 -29.07 -18.68
N GLY A 412 -29.03 -28.64 -17.80
CA GLY A 412 -29.53 -27.27 -17.77
C GLY A 412 -28.36 -26.30 -17.55
N LYS A 413 -27.85 -25.68 -18.62
CA LYS A 413 -26.92 -24.55 -18.52
C LYS A 413 -27.71 -23.35 -17.99
N CYS A 414 -27.65 -23.14 -16.67
CA CYS A 414 -27.98 -21.84 -16.10
C CYS A 414 -27.06 -20.80 -16.75
N SER A 415 -27.64 -19.75 -17.33
CA SER A 415 -26.88 -18.65 -17.92
C SER A 415 -26.74 -17.54 -16.88
N TYR A 416 -25.53 -16.99 -16.73
CA TYR A 416 -25.27 -15.90 -15.80
C TYR A 416 -25.02 -14.59 -16.54
N LYS A 417 -25.43 -13.47 -15.93
CA LYS A 417 -25.14 -12.14 -16.47
C LYS A 417 -24.91 -11.11 -15.37
N PHE A 418 -24.24 -10.03 -15.74
CA PHE A 418 -24.10 -8.84 -14.91
C PHE A 418 -25.28 -7.89 -15.15
N VAL A 419 -25.88 -7.38 -14.09
CA VAL A 419 -27.02 -6.42 -14.11
C VAL A 419 -26.63 -5.16 -13.34
N GLU A 420 -26.95 -3.97 -13.85
CA GLU A 420 -26.61 -2.69 -13.21
C GLU A 420 -27.28 -2.50 -11.84
N VAL A 421 -26.57 -1.90 -10.89
CA VAL A 421 -27.03 -1.61 -9.52
C VAL A 421 -27.39 -0.12 -9.41
N GLN A 422 -28.64 0.18 -9.05
CA GLN A 422 -29.17 1.56 -8.97
C GLN A 422 -28.78 2.31 -7.68
N ASP A 423 -28.22 1.65 -6.66
CA ASP A 423 -27.89 2.25 -5.36
C ASP A 423 -26.39 2.09 -5.03
N THR A 424 -25.60 3.15 -5.26
CA THR A 424 -24.13 3.11 -5.23
C THR A 424 -23.51 3.70 -3.95
N LYS A 425 -24.31 4.26 -3.04
CA LYS A 425 -23.80 5.12 -1.94
C LYS A 425 -23.07 4.37 -0.81
N GLU A 426 -23.27 3.06 -0.66
CA GLU A 426 -22.61 2.23 0.38
C GLU A 426 -21.60 1.20 -0.16
N LEU A 427 -21.42 1.10 -1.49
CA LEU A 427 -20.68 0.00 -2.14
C LEU A 427 -19.32 0.43 -2.72
N HIS A 428 -18.82 1.61 -2.36
CA HIS A 428 -17.48 2.06 -2.72
C HIS A 428 -16.53 1.99 -1.52
N PRO A 429 -15.94 0.83 -1.20
CA PRO A 429 -14.67 0.85 -0.50
C PRO A 429 -13.69 1.60 -1.41
N LYS A 430 -13.37 2.84 -1.05
CA LYS A 430 -12.20 3.51 -1.63
C LYS A 430 -11.02 2.62 -1.32
N HIS A 431 -10.36 2.13 -2.38
CA HIS A 431 -9.08 1.45 -2.25
C HIS A 431 -8.16 2.40 -1.49
N VAL A 432 -7.83 2.09 -0.25
CA VAL A 432 -6.97 2.94 0.61
C VAL A 432 -5.60 3.19 -0.04
N HIS A 433 -5.27 2.42 -1.08
CA HIS A 433 -3.97 2.44 -1.76
C HIS A 433 -3.95 2.70 -3.29
N MET A 434 -5.06 2.97 -3.99
CA MET A 434 -5.05 3.24 -5.46
C MET A 434 -5.28 4.72 -5.81
N GLY A 435 -5.62 5.54 -4.82
CA GLY A 435 -5.50 6.99 -4.93
C GLY A 435 -4.28 7.44 -4.15
N LEU A 436 -3.09 7.34 -4.76
CA LEU A 436 -1.85 8.07 -4.50
C LEU A 436 -0.76 7.57 -5.45
#